data_AF-A0A2E1I892-F1
#
_entry.id   AF-A0A2E1I892-F1
#
_cell.length_a   1.000
_cell.length_b   1.000
_cell.length_c   1.000
_cell.angle_alpha   90.00
_cell.angle_beta   90.00
_cell.angle_gamma   90.00
#
_symmetry.space_group_name_H-M   'P 1'
#
loop_
_entity.id
_entity.type
_entity.pdbx_description
1 polymer ?
#
loop_
_entity_poly.entity_id
_entity_poly.type
_entity_poly.pdbx_seq_one_letter_code
_entity_poly.pdbx_strand_id
1 'polypeptide(L)'
;MEVPQMTVKVVILTGFGINCDRETAAVFEMVGAESERIHVNRFVNGEKKLSDFHIMAVPGGFSFGDHLGSGRLMGNRLRFGMREQVREFIQNGGLAIGICNGFQVLVKMGLLPGDDEISLTQTASLALNDSGHYEDRWVTLEFDTNSHCVWTKGIERIRVPVRHGEGKFVTTDPNLLDHWATNGQIVVKYVDPNDPYPSSSNELLKYPLSPNASMRNIAGVCDPTGRVFGLMPHPEANHSTWLGATWTRELKPTEHGEGEGLALFRNAVDYVKKTSIN
;
A
#
# COMPACT_ATOMS: atom_id res chain seq x y z
N MET A 1 -21.82 -27.20 -16.42
CA MET A 1 -20.35 -27.31 -16.41
C MET A 1 -19.84 -26.03 -15.80
N GLU A 2 -19.31 -26.07 -14.58
CA GLU A 2 -18.66 -24.91 -13.97
C GLU A 2 -17.43 -24.57 -14.81
N VAL A 3 -17.36 -23.34 -15.29
CA VAL A 3 -16.14 -22.79 -15.90
C VAL A 3 -15.10 -22.75 -14.77
N PRO A 4 -13.91 -23.35 -14.92
CA PRO A 4 -12.89 -23.29 -13.88
C PRO A 4 -12.58 -21.82 -13.60
N GLN A 5 -12.94 -21.37 -12.40
CA GLN A 5 -12.72 -19.99 -11.98
C GLN A 5 -11.21 -19.78 -11.85
N MET A 6 -10.66 -18.79 -12.56
CA MET A 6 -9.23 -18.52 -12.53
C MET A 6 -8.79 -18.15 -11.11
N THR A 7 -7.74 -18.83 -10.64
CA THR A 7 -7.13 -18.59 -9.33
C THR A 7 -6.12 -17.45 -9.42
N VAL A 8 -6.39 -16.35 -8.72
CA VAL A 8 -5.46 -15.21 -8.64
C VAL A 8 -4.32 -15.55 -7.68
N LYS A 9 -3.12 -15.74 -8.22
CA LYS A 9 -1.89 -15.93 -7.44
C LYS A 9 -1.27 -14.63 -6.97
N VAL A 10 -0.96 -14.55 -5.68
CA VAL A 10 -0.34 -13.41 -5.01
C VAL A 10 0.95 -13.86 -4.33
N VAL A 11 2.04 -13.15 -4.59
CA VAL A 11 3.25 -13.30 -3.77
C VAL A 11 3.25 -12.29 -2.64
N ILE A 12 3.45 -12.77 -1.42
CA ILE A 12 3.72 -11.95 -0.24
C ILE A 12 5.22 -11.99 0.03
N LEU A 13 5.93 -10.89 -0.25
CA LEU A 13 7.36 -10.83 -0.03
C LEU A 13 7.67 -10.89 1.46
N THR A 14 8.51 -11.84 1.85
CA THR A 14 9.05 -11.94 3.21
C THR A 14 10.54 -11.64 3.22
N GLY A 15 11.06 -11.35 4.40
CA GLY A 15 12.45 -10.97 4.61
C GLY A 15 12.74 -10.76 6.09
N PHE A 16 13.99 -10.52 6.43
CA PHE A 16 14.36 -10.21 7.81
C PHE A 16 13.63 -8.96 8.30
N GLY A 17 12.93 -9.08 9.45
CA GLY A 17 12.24 -7.98 10.12
C GLY A 17 10.87 -7.58 9.53
N ILE A 18 10.46 -8.16 8.40
CA ILE A 18 9.06 -8.08 7.95
C ILE A 18 8.20 -8.85 8.96
N ASN A 19 7.09 -8.25 9.41
CA ASN A 19 6.25 -8.84 10.46
C ASN A 19 4.75 -8.76 10.17
N CYS A 20 4.35 -8.13 9.05
CA CYS A 20 2.94 -8.02 8.65
C CYS A 20 2.53 -9.02 7.54
N ASP A 21 3.41 -9.96 7.21
CA ASP A 21 3.26 -10.84 6.05
C ASP A 21 2.16 -11.90 6.23
N ARG A 22 1.84 -12.27 7.47
CA ARG A 22 0.78 -13.25 7.75
C ARG A 22 -0.61 -12.66 7.59
N GLU A 23 -0.85 -11.48 8.15
CA GLU A 23 -2.13 -10.80 7.98
C GLU A 23 -2.32 -10.35 6.53
N THR A 24 -1.26 -9.90 5.85
CA THR A 24 -1.33 -9.57 4.41
C THR A 24 -1.71 -10.82 3.58
N ALA A 25 -1.11 -11.98 3.85
CA ALA A 25 -1.49 -13.24 3.22
C ALA A 25 -2.97 -13.58 3.46
N ALA A 26 -3.40 -13.52 4.73
CA ALA A 26 -4.75 -13.85 5.14
C ALA A 26 -5.82 -12.99 4.45
N VAL A 27 -5.61 -11.67 4.32
CA VAL A 27 -6.60 -10.80 3.66
C VAL A 27 -6.75 -11.08 2.18
N PHE A 28 -5.67 -11.46 1.48
CA PHE A 28 -5.76 -11.89 0.08
C PHE A 28 -6.51 -13.23 -0.05
N GLU A 29 -6.29 -14.16 0.86
CA GLU A 29 -7.02 -15.43 0.92
C GLU A 29 -8.52 -15.22 1.21
N MET A 30 -8.86 -14.30 2.13
CA MET A 30 -10.25 -13.94 2.45
C MET A 30 -11.03 -13.40 1.24
N VAL A 31 -10.35 -12.72 0.29
CA VAL A 31 -10.97 -12.21 -0.93
C VAL A 31 -10.85 -13.18 -2.13
N GLY A 32 -10.44 -14.42 -1.88
CA GLY A 32 -10.45 -15.51 -2.87
C GLY A 32 -9.22 -15.55 -3.79
N ALA A 33 -8.07 -15.09 -3.31
CA ALA A 33 -6.77 -15.28 -3.96
C ALA A 33 -5.98 -16.43 -3.31
N GLU A 34 -5.01 -16.99 -4.05
CA GLU A 34 -4.03 -17.92 -3.50
C GLU A 34 -2.75 -17.15 -3.17
N SER A 35 -2.37 -17.12 -1.90
CA SER A 35 -1.21 -16.34 -1.44
C SER A 35 -0.02 -17.24 -1.12
N GLU A 36 1.17 -16.88 -1.60
CA GLU A 36 2.43 -17.58 -1.28
C GLU A 36 3.40 -16.60 -0.59
N ARG A 37 3.78 -16.91 0.66
CA ARG A 37 4.80 -16.17 1.41
C ARG A 37 6.18 -16.62 0.99
N ILE A 38 6.93 -15.75 0.31
CA ILE A 38 8.23 -16.10 -0.28
C ILE A 38 9.31 -15.11 0.16
N HIS A 39 10.40 -15.65 0.68
CA HIS A 39 11.54 -14.84 1.07
C HIS A 39 12.19 -14.21 -0.16
N VAL A 40 12.46 -12.89 -0.12
CA VAL A 40 12.99 -12.10 -1.25
C VAL A 40 14.23 -12.73 -1.92
N ASN A 41 15.09 -13.38 -1.14
CA ASN A 41 16.28 -14.07 -1.67
C ASN A 41 15.96 -15.16 -2.69
N ARG A 42 14.79 -15.80 -2.63
CA ARG A 42 14.36 -16.80 -3.62
C ARG A 42 14.21 -16.17 -5.01
N PHE A 43 13.80 -14.91 -5.10
CA PHE A 43 13.73 -14.19 -6.37
C PHE A 43 15.09 -13.67 -6.82
N VAL A 44 15.89 -13.12 -5.89
CA VAL A 44 17.25 -12.65 -6.16
C VAL A 44 18.15 -13.77 -6.67
N ASN A 45 17.98 -14.98 -6.14
CA ASN A 45 18.74 -16.17 -6.54
C ASN A 45 18.16 -16.87 -7.79
N GLY A 46 17.04 -16.40 -8.34
CA GLY A 46 16.38 -17.01 -9.51
C GLY A 46 15.64 -18.32 -9.22
N GLU A 47 15.38 -18.65 -7.96
CA GLU A 47 14.64 -19.85 -7.53
C GLU A 47 13.12 -19.72 -7.70
N LYS A 48 12.63 -18.48 -7.82
CA LYS A 48 11.23 -18.10 -8.11
C LYS A 48 11.24 -16.91 -9.08
N LYS A 49 10.16 -16.74 -9.87
CA LYS A 49 10.01 -15.61 -10.80
C LYS A 49 8.73 -14.83 -10.48
N LEU A 50 8.79 -13.50 -10.56
CA LEU A 50 7.59 -12.67 -10.38
C LEU A 50 6.51 -12.94 -11.44
N SER A 51 6.91 -13.40 -12.63
CA SER A 51 5.99 -13.83 -13.70
C SER A 51 5.06 -14.98 -13.32
N ASP A 52 5.34 -15.70 -12.24
CA ASP A 52 4.51 -16.81 -11.75
C ASP A 52 3.28 -16.32 -10.97
N PHE A 53 3.19 -15.01 -10.72
CA PHE A 53 2.17 -14.35 -9.90
C PHE A 53 1.48 -13.23 -10.68
N HIS A 54 0.29 -12.84 -10.23
CA HIS A 54 -0.43 -11.68 -10.79
C HIS A 54 -0.28 -10.43 -9.90
N ILE A 55 -0.04 -10.65 -8.60
CA ILE A 55 0.05 -9.57 -7.61
C ILE A 55 1.31 -9.78 -6.75
N MET A 56 2.08 -8.70 -6.56
CA MET A 56 3.20 -8.64 -5.62
C MET A 56 2.85 -7.73 -4.44
N ALA A 57 2.80 -8.29 -3.23
CA ALA A 57 2.62 -7.51 -2.01
C ALA A 57 3.95 -7.40 -1.25
N VAL A 58 4.31 -6.17 -0.85
CA VAL A 58 5.39 -5.87 0.08
C VAL A 58 4.74 -5.47 1.42
N PRO A 59 4.75 -6.34 2.43
CA PRO A 59 4.09 -6.08 3.70
C PRO A 59 4.83 -5.05 4.56
N GLY A 60 4.16 -4.63 5.64
CA GLY A 60 4.77 -3.83 6.69
C GLY A 60 5.73 -4.59 7.61
N GLY A 61 6.39 -3.83 8.48
CA GLY A 61 7.34 -4.33 9.47
C GLY A 61 8.54 -3.40 9.61
N PHE A 62 9.70 -3.98 9.93
CA PHE A 62 10.96 -3.27 10.09
C PHE A 62 12.02 -4.00 9.27
N SER A 63 11.96 -3.92 7.94
CA SER A 63 12.88 -4.71 7.10
C SER A 63 14.34 -4.39 7.46
N PHE A 64 15.09 -5.44 7.80
CA PHE A 64 16.46 -5.34 8.33
C PHE A 64 16.60 -4.44 9.58
N GLY A 65 15.55 -4.36 10.41
CA GLY A 65 15.51 -3.55 11.62
C GLY A 65 15.52 -2.05 11.36
N ASP A 66 15.33 -1.62 10.11
CA ASP A 66 15.43 -0.23 9.66
C ASP A 66 16.77 0.46 10.02
N HIS A 67 17.84 -0.33 10.27
CA HIS A 67 19.13 0.17 10.77
C HIS A 67 19.83 1.19 9.85
N LEU A 68 19.48 1.23 8.55
CA LEU A 68 20.03 2.18 7.56
C LEU A 68 18.97 3.17 7.04
N GLY A 69 17.87 3.33 7.79
CA GLY A 69 16.66 4.04 7.40
C GLY A 69 15.59 3.10 6.86
N SER A 70 14.34 3.42 7.13
CA SER A 70 13.25 2.47 6.95
C SER A 70 13.04 2.07 5.49
N GLY A 71 12.95 0.75 5.25
CA GLY A 71 12.78 0.16 3.92
C GLY A 71 13.99 0.30 2.97
N ARG A 72 15.08 0.97 3.36
CA ARG A 72 16.20 1.29 2.44
C ARG A 72 16.95 0.06 1.95
N LEU A 73 17.31 -0.84 2.85
CA LEU A 73 18.10 -2.02 2.48
C LEU A 73 17.28 -2.98 1.61
N MET A 74 16.02 -3.22 1.98
CA MET A 74 15.10 -4.02 1.18
C MET A 74 14.82 -3.37 -0.18
N GLY A 75 14.57 -2.05 -0.23
CA GLY A 75 14.42 -1.29 -1.47
C GLY A 75 15.62 -1.41 -2.40
N ASN A 76 16.85 -1.33 -1.85
CA ASN A 76 18.07 -1.56 -2.62
C ASN A 76 18.18 -3.00 -3.15
N ARG A 77 17.81 -4.01 -2.34
CA ARG A 77 17.80 -5.40 -2.82
C ARG A 77 16.84 -5.59 -3.99
N LEU A 78 15.66 -4.97 -3.94
CA LEU A 78 14.72 -5.01 -5.06
C LEU A 78 15.28 -4.25 -6.27
N ARG A 79 15.79 -3.04 -6.05
CA ARG A 79 16.32 -2.16 -7.11
C ARG A 79 17.53 -2.73 -7.85
N PHE A 80 18.40 -3.47 -7.17
CA PHE A 80 19.64 -4.01 -7.77
C PHE A 80 19.59 -5.52 -8.02
N GLY A 81 18.84 -6.28 -7.23
CA GLY A 81 18.74 -7.73 -7.35
C GLY A 81 17.51 -8.23 -8.09
N MET A 82 16.45 -7.41 -8.21
CA MET A 82 15.19 -7.79 -8.87
C MET A 82 14.72 -6.73 -9.88
N ARG A 83 15.62 -5.84 -10.32
CA ARG A 83 15.30 -4.67 -11.16
C ARG A 83 14.44 -5.04 -12.37
N GLU A 84 14.97 -5.92 -13.21
CA GLU A 84 14.33 -6.31 -14.46
C GLU A 84 13.08 -7.14 -14.21
N GLN A 85 13.11 -8.06 -13.23
CA GLN A 85 11.91 -8.83 -12.85
C GLN A 85 10.75 -7.93 -12.43
N VAL A 86 11.00 -6.87 -11.64
CA VAL A 86 9.95 -5.95 -11.22
C VAL A 86 9.48 -5.08 -12.39
N ARG A 87 10.41 -4.57 -13.22
CA ARG A 87 10.06 -3.80 -14.41
C ARG A 87 9.17 -4.61 -15.36
N GLU A 88 9.62 -5.81 -15.73
CA GLU A 88 8.88 -6.73 -16.59
C GLU A 88 7.52 -7.11 -15.99
N PHE A 89 7.47 -7.39 -14.68
CA PHE A 89 6.22 -7.71 -13.98
C PHE A 89 5.19 -6.58 -14.13
N ILE A 90 5.58 -5.33 -13.88
CA ILE A 90 4.66 -4.18 -14.02
C ILE A 90 4.33 -3.89 -15.49
N GLN A 91 5.30 -3.98 -16.40
CA GLN A 91 5.07 -3.81 -17.85
C GLN A 91 4.05 -4.83 -18.39
N ASN A 92 4.13 -6.07 -17.92
CA ASN A 92 3.21 -7.14 -18.28
C ASN A 92 1.87 -7.08 -17.53
N GLY A 93 1.62 -6.01 -16.78
CA GLY A 93 0.34 -5.74 -16.12
C GLY A 93 0.16 -6.39 -14.75
N GLY A 94 1.23 -6.81 -14.11
CA GLY A 94 1.23 -7.19 -12.70
C GLY A 94 0.83 -6.02 -11.80
N LEU A 95 0.16 -6.35 -10.70
CA LEU A 95 -0.24 -5.38 -9.67
C LEU A 95 0.75 -5.44 -8.52
N ALA A 96 1.05 -4.30 -7.91
CA ALA A 96 1.90 -4.27 -6.72
C ALA A 96 1.32 -3.38 -5.62
N ILE A 97 1.45 -3.83 -4.37
CA ILE A 97 1.10 -3.02 -3.19
C ILE A 97 2.25 -2.99 -2.19
N GLY A 98 2.56 -1.80 -1.67
CA GLY A 98 3.47 -1.61 -0.55
C GLY A 98 2.73 -1.04 0.65
N ILE A 99 2.75 -1.75 1.78
CA ILE A 99 2.04 -1.34 3.01
C ILE A 99 3.07 -0.96 4.08
N CYS A 100 2.97 0.25 4.65
CA CYS A 100 3.88 0.79 5.65
C CYS A 100 5.36 0.66 5.23
N ASN A 101 6.10 -0.30 5.79
CA ASN A 101 7.47 -0.61 5.37
C ASN A 101 7.56 -0.96 3.89
N GLY A 102 6.57 -1.66 3.34
CA GLY A 102 6.48 -1.92 1.92
C GLY A 102 6.35 -0.66 1.07
N PHE A 103 5.59 0.35 1.53
CA PHE A 103 5.50 1.62 0.83
C PHE A 103 6.86 2.33 0.80
N GLN A 104 7.56 2.34 1.94
CA GLN A 104 8.92 2.86 2.04
C GLN A 104 9.85 2.13 1.05
N VAL A 105 9.81 0.80 1.01
CA VAL A 105 10.58 -0.03 0.08
C VAL A 105 10.34 0.35 -1.37
N LEU A 106 9.08 0.48 -1.80
CA LEU A 106 8.73 0.83 -3.18
C LEU A 106 9.16 2.25 -3.55
N VAL A 107 9.08 3.21 -2.62
CA VAL A 107 9.59 4.57 -2.82
C VAL A 107 11.11 4.59 -2.90
N LYS A 108 11.82 3.90 -2.00
CA LYS A 108 13.30 3.80 -2.04
C LYS A 108 13.81 3.07 -3.28
N MET A 109 13.03 2.13 -3.82
CA MET A 109 13.31 1.51 -5.10
C MET A 109 13.17 2.50 -6.27
N GLY A 110 12.36 3.55 -6.11
CA GLY A 110 11.97 4.49 -7.15
C GLY A 110 10.77 4.02 -7.99
N LEU A 111 10.06 2.99 -7.53
CA LEU A 111 8.85 2.51 -8.21
C LEU A 111 7.63 3.40 -7.92
N LEU A 112 7.62 4.07 -6.77
CA LEU A 112 6.58 5.01 -6.37
C LEU A 112 7.14 6.40 -6.04
N PRO A 113 6.43 7.50 -6.39
CA PRO A 113 5.27 7.54 -7.28
C PRO A 113 5.59 7.15 -8.74
N GLY A 114 6.86 6.97 -9.10
CA GLY A 114 7.25 6.40 -10.40
C GLY A 114 7.03 7.34 -11.59
N ASP A 115 7.26 6.80 -12.78
CA ASP A 115 7.09 7.42 -14.10
C ASP A 115 6.67 6.35 -15.12
N ASP A 116 6.21 6.78 -16.30
CA ASP A 116 5.68 5.89 -17.35
C ASP A 116 6.75 4.89 -17.88
N GLU A 117 8.03 5.25 -17.79
CA GLU A 117 9.16 4.44 -18.24
C GLU A 117 9.65 3.43 -17.20
N ILE A 118 9.02 3.44 -16.01
CA ILE A 118 9.36 2.63 -14.83
C ILE A 118 10.87 2.77 -14.54
N SER A 119 11.41 4.00 -14.61
CA SER A 119 12.85 4.28 -14.58
C SER A 119 13.53 3.84 -13.27
N LEU A 120 12.73 3.67 -12.20
CA LEU A 120 13.16 3.39 -10.84
C LEU A 120 14.07 4.52 -10.29
N THR A 121 13.68 5.75 -10.62
CA THR A 121 14.25 6.99 -10.09
C THR A 121 13.48 7.38 -8.83
N GLN A 122 14.20 7.55 -7.73
CA GLN A 122 13.58 7.96 -6.47
C GLN A 122 13.29 9.47 -6.50
N THR A 123 12.01 9.83 -6.59
CA THR A 123 11.52 11.22 -6.63
C THR A 123 10.84 11.67 -5.34
N ALA A 124 10.56 10.73 -4.44
CA ALA A 124 9.99 10.97 -3.13
C ALA A 124 10.72 10.17 -2.04
N SER A 125 10.37 10.41 -0.79
CA SER A 125 10.80 9.59 0.34
C SER A 125 9.73 9.58 1.42
N LEU A 126 9.82 8.57 2.28
CA LEU A 126 9.23 8.59 3.61
C LEU A 126 10.35 8.96 4.59
N ALA A 127 10.06 9.86 5.52
CA ALA A 127 10.99 10.40 6.51
C ALA A 127 10.41 10.28 7.92
N LEU A 128 11.21 10.63 8.93
CA LEU A 128 10.78 10.68 10.33
C LEU A 128 9.50 11.52 10.47
N ASN A 129 8.60 11.03 11.31
CA ASN A 129 7.42 11.80 11.72
C ASN A 129 7.88 13.09 12.43
N ASP A 130 7.15 14.20 12.22
CA ASP A 130 7.46 15.46 12.93
C ASP A 130 7.27 15.36 14.45
N SER A 131 6.52 14.36 14.93
CA SER A 131 6.39 14.07 16.36
C SER A 131 7.68 13.55 16.98
N GLY A 132 8.62 13.00 16.18
CA GLY A 132 9.82 12.32 16.66
C GLY A 132 9.56 10.98 17.34
N HIS A 133 8.32 10.47 17.32
CA HIS A 133 7.92 9.23 17.98
C HIS A 133 7.32 8.22 17.01
N TYR A 134 7.29 6.96 17.44
CA TYR A 134 6.50 5.91 16.78
C TYR A 134 5.01 6.14 17.03
N GLU A 135 4.23 6.12 15.95
CA GLU A 135 2.79 6.37 16.01
C GLU A 135 2.02 5.08 15.78
N ASP A 136 1.31 4.62 16.82
CA ASP A 136 0.36 3.51 16.78
C ASP A 136 -1.05 4.03 17.14
N ARG A 137 -1.91 4.21 16.13
CA ARG A 137 -3.25 4.79 16.30
C ARG A 137 -4.17 4.51 15.12
N TRP A 138 -5.45 4.81 15.30
CA TRP A 138 -6.42 4.80 14.21
C TRP A 138 -6.49 6.17 13.55
N VAL A 139 -6.52 6.18 12.22
CA VAL A 139 -6.66 7.37 11.38
C VAL A 139 -7.83 7.20 10.43
N THR A 140 -8.32 8.31 9.91
CA THR A 140 -9.34 8.32 8.87
C THR A 140 -8.69 8.75 7.56
N LEU A 141 -8.97 7.97 6.52
CA LEU A 141 -8.44 8.19 5.18
C LEU A 141 -9.57 8.54 4.24
N GLU A 142 -9.35 9.53 3.38
CA GLU A 142 -10.22 9.85 2.25
C GLU A 142 -9.47 9.59 0.95
N PHE A 143 -10.12 8.88 0.04
CA PHE A 143 -9.57 8.48 -1.25
C PHE A 143 -10.07 9.42 -2.36
N ASP A 144 -9.20 9.76 -3.29
CA ASP A 144 -9.58 10.54 -4.46
C ASP A 144 -10.38 9.67 -5.43
N THR A 145 -11.68 9.97 -5.57
CA THR A 145 -12.58 9.26 -6.48
C THR A 145 -12.22 9.45 -7.95
N ASN A 146 -11.40 10.45 -8.29
CA ASN A 146 -10.91 10.69 -9.65
C ASN A 146 -9.60 9.95 -9.94
N SER A 147 -8.96 9.35 -8.93
CA SER A 147 -7.74 8.56 -9.14
C SER A 147 -8.04 7.32 -9.99
N HIS A 148 -7.13 7.02 -10.91
CA HIS A 148 -7.19 5.82 -11.73
C HIS A 148 -6.61 4.57 -11.00
N CYS A 149 -6.22 4.70 -9.73
CA CYS A 149 -5.68 3.63 -8.91
C CYS A 149 -6.65 2.43 -8.83
N VAL A 150 -6.17 1.26 -9.25
CA VAL A 150 -6.97 0.02 -9.30
C VAL A 150 -7.45 -0.40 -7.91
N TRP A 151 -6.61 -0.17 -6.90
CA TRP A 151 -6.80 -0.64 -5.53
C TRP A 151 -7.93 0.09 -4.80
N THR A 152 -8.24 1.33 -5.18
CA THR A 152 -9.09 2.23 -4.38
C THR A 152 -10.45 2.50 -5.01
N LYS A 153 -10.81 1.77 -6.07
CA LYS A 153 -12.09 1.91 -6.77
C LYS A 153 -13.29 1.75 -5.83
N GLY A 154 -14.19 2.72 -5.84
CA GLY A 154 -15.42 2.70 -5.04
C GLY A 154 -15.22 2.86 -3.53
N ILE A 155 -14.01 3.25 -3.09
CA ILE A 155 -13.72 3.53 -1.69
C ILE A 155 -13.69 5.04 -1.53
N GLU A 156 -14.52 5.59 -0.64
CA GLU A 156 -14.56 7.03 -0.36
C GLU A 156 -13.74 7.37 0.88
N ARG A 157 -14.08 6.74 2.01
CA ARG A 157 -13.47 6.98 3.31
C ARG A 157 -13.41 5.68 4.10
N ILE A 158 -12.29 5.40 4.77
CA ILE A 158 -12.16 4.24 5.68
C ILE A 158 -11.40 4.63 6.95
N ARG A 159 -11.60 3.87 8.02
CA ARG A 159 -10.81 4.00 9.25
C ARG A 159 -9.86 2.82 9.42
N VAL A 160 -8.56 3.08 9.49
CA VAL A 160 -7.51 2.06 9.56
C VAL A 160 -6.40 2.42 10.55
N PRO A 161 -5.65 1.44 11.10
CA PRO A 161 -4.54 1.74 11.98
C PRO A 161 -3.28 2.19 11.20
N VAL A 162 -2.46 3.01 11.84
CA VAL A 162 -1.07 3.30 11.48
C VAL A 162 -0.15 2.74 12.56
N ARG A 163 1.05 2.31 12.19
CA ARG A 163 2.10 1.83 13.11
C ARG A 163 3.49 2.15 12.53
N HIS A 164 3.94 3.40 12.61
CA HIS A 164 5.19 3.86 11.97
C HIS A 164 5.94 4.97 12.73
N GLY A 165 7.28 4.96 12.63
CA GLY A 165 8.15 6.08 13.06
C GLY A 165 8.66 6.95 11.90
N GLU A 166 8.66 6.41 10.68
CA GLU A 166 9.11 7.07 9.45
C GLU A 166 8.00 7.08 8.38
N GLY A 167 6.88 7.76 8.65
CA GLY A 167 5.71 7.78 7.75
C GLY A 167 5.52 9.07 6.96
N LYS A 168 6.39 10.08 7.14
CA LYS A 168 6.21 11.40 6.54
C LYS A 168 6.57 11.38 5.06
N PHE A 169 5.57 11.48 4.19
CA PHE A 169 5.77 11.60 2.74
C PHE A 169 6.33 12.98 2.39
N VAL A 170 7.49 12.99 1.73
CA VAL A 170 8.22 14.20 1.34
C VAL A 170 8.78 14.07 -0.07
N THR A 171 8.96 15.22 -0.72
CA THR A 171 9.78 15.36 -1.91
C THR A 171 10.61 16.64 -1.81
N THR A 172 11.75 16.68 -2.48
CA THR A 172 12.60 17.87 -2.57
C THR A 172 12.13 18.83 -3.66
N ASP A 173 11.26 18.40 -4.58
CA ASP A 173 10.72 19.22 -5.66
C ASP A 173 9.21 19.43 -5.47
N PRO A 174 8.78 20.62 -5.02
CA PRO A 174 7.37 20.93 -4.83
C PRO A 174 6.51 20.79 -6.09
N ASN A 175 7.08 20.98 -7.29
CA ASN A 175 6.34 20.87 -8.55
C ASN A 175 5.85 19.44 -8.80
N LEU A 176 6.55 18.44 -8.26
CA LEU A 176 6.13 17.05 -8.35
C LEU A 176 4.81 16.79 -7.63
N LEU A 177 4.51 17.53 -6.56
CA LEU A 177 3.23 17.37 -5.86
C LEU A 177 2.04 17.77 -6.73
N ASP A 178 2.18 18.82 -7.55
CA ASP A 178 1.14 19.25 -8.49
C ASP A 178 1.04 18.31 -9.69
N HIS A 179 2.18 17.84 -10.18
CA HIS A 179 2.24 16.82 -11.23
C HIS A 179 1.51 15.54 -10.80
N TRP A 180 1.85 14.98 -9.64
CA TRP A 180 1.19 13.77 -9.12
C TRP A 180 -0.29 13.99 -8.81
N ALA A 181 -0.68 15.18 -8.33
CA ALA A 181 -2.10 15.50 -8.13
C ALA A 181 -2.86 15.49 -9.48
N THR A 182 -2.32 16.19 -10.49
CA THR A 182 -2.94 16.31 -11.82
C THR A 182 -3.06 14.97 -12.52
N ASN A 183 -2.07 14.09 -12.33
CA ASN A 183 -2.07 12.75 -12.89
C ASN A 183 -2.91 11.75 -12.09
N GLY A 184 -3.52 12.14 -10.96
CA GLY A 184 -4.30 11.22 -10.11
C GLY A 184 -3.46 10.21 -9.33
N GLN A 185 -2.17 10.50 -9.11
CA GLN A 185 -1.21 9.66 -8.38
C GLN A 185 -1.20 9.93 -6.86
N ILE A 186 -1.76 11.05 -6.41
CA ILE A 186 -2.05 11.28 -4.98
C ILE A 186 -3.40 10.65 -4.66
N VAL A 187 -3.37 9.41 -4.18
CA VAL A 187 -4.56 8.56 -4.11
C VAL A 187 -5.34 8.75 -2.82
N VAL A 188 -4.65 8.96 -1.70
CA VAL A 188 -5.28 8.93 -0.39
C VAL A 188 -4.58 9.86 0.59
N LYS A 189 -5.39 10.57 1.38
CA LYS A 189 -4.95 11.56 2.35
C LYS A 189 -5.56 11.31 3.72
N TYR A 190 -4.85 11.71 4.76
CA TYR A 190 -5.41 11.82 6.10
C TYR A 190 -6.48 12.93 6.12
N VAL A 191 -7.60 12.69 6.82
CA VAL A 191 -8.69 13.65 7.01
C VAL A 191 -9.16 13.67 8.47
N ASP A 192 -9.81 14.76 8.90
CA ASP A 192 -10.56 14.75 10.16
C ASP A 192 -11.86 13.96 9.97
N PRO A 193 -12.12 12.91 10.78
CA PRO A 193 -13.37 12.16 10.70
C PRO A 193 -14.63 12.98 10.97
N ASN A 194 -14.52 14.12 11.65
CA ASN A 194 -15.66 14.98 11.98
C ASN A 194 -16.07 15.90 10.83
N ASP A 195 -15.21 16.07 9.83
CA ASP A 195 -15.51 16.92 8.68
C ASP A 195 -16.45 16.20 7.69
N PRO A 196 -17.41 16.92 7.09
CA PRO A 196 -18.31 16.36 6.09
C PRO A 196 -17.52 15.91 4.86
N TYR A 197 -17.86 14.76 4.30
CA TYR A 197 -17.27 14.29 3.05
C TYR A 197 -17.78 15.13 1.86
N PRO A 198 -16.92 15.48 0.88
CA PRO A 198 -15.46 15.33 0.90
C PRO A 198 -14.78 16.43 1.72
N SER A 199 -13.73 16.08 2.48
CA SER A 199 -12.95 17.04 3.30
C SER A 199 -11.46 17.05 3.01
N SER A 200 -10.98 16.20 2.11
CA SER A 200 -9.59 16.15 1.70
C SER A 200 -9.09 17.49 1.16
N SER A 201 -7.97 17.99 1.70
CA SER A 201 -7.37 19.27 1.31
C SER A 201 -5.84 19.18 1.23
N ASN A 202 -5.20 20.27 0.80
CA ASN A 202 -3.73 20.40 0.84
C ASN A 202 -3.24 21.11 2.11
N GLU A 203 -4.15 21.65 2.93
CA GLU A 203 -3.81 22.30 4.20
C GLU A 203 -3.44 21.24 5.23
N LEU A 204 -2.28 21.39 5.87
CA LEU A 204 -1.79 20.38 6.80
C LEU A 204 -2.73 20.23 8.00
N LEU A 205 -3.14 18.98 8.23
CA LEU A 205 -3.88 18.64 9.44
C LEU A 205 -2.97 18.72 10.65
N LYS A 206 -3.56 19.13 11.77
CA LYS A 206 -2.86 19.14 13.06
C LYS A 206 -2.65 17.72 13.54
N TYR A 207 -1.52 17.47 14.19
CA TYR A 207 -1.35 16.28 15.02
C TYR A 207 -2.43 16.28 16.12
N PRO A 208 -3.09 15.14 16.42
CA PRO A 208 -2.78 13.77 15.98
C PRO A 208 -3.47 13.28 14.69
N LEU A 209 -4.30 14.10 14.03
CA LEU A 209 -5.13 13.71 12.89
C LEU A 209 -4.29 13.26 11.68
N SER A 210 -3.28 14.05 11.33
CA SER A 210 -2.14 13.57 10.53
C SER A 210 -1.00 13.21 11.48
N PRO A 211 -0.68 11.91 11.65
CA PRO A 211 0.30 11.46 12.65
C PRO A 211 1.75 11.79 12.29
N ASN A 212 2.04 12.01 11.01
CA ASN A 212 3.41 12.14 10.48
C ASN A 212 3.70 13.51 9.85
N ALA A 213 2.69 14.36 9.65
CA ALA A 213 2.80 15.63 8.94
C ALA A 213 3.31 15.48 7.48
N SER A 214 2.89 14.41 6.79
CA SER A 214 3.12 14.24 5.35
C SER A 214 2.73 15.49 4.56
N MET A 215 3.51 15.84 3.53
CA MET A 215 3.18 16.93 2.62
C MET A 215 1.78 16.71 2.03
N ARG A 216 0.92 17.75 2.04
CA ARG A 216 -0.48 17.70 1.59
C ARG A 216 -1.32 16.58 2.23
N ASN A 217 -0.98 16.17 3.46
CA ASN A 217 -1.60 15.06 4.19
C ASN A 217 -1.56 13.72 3.44
N ILE A 218 -0.62 13.51 2.52
CA ILE A 218 -0.54 12.30 1.71
C ILE A 218 -0.29 11.07 2.60
N ALA A 219 -1.21 10.11 2.54
CA ALA A 219 -1.10 8.81 3.19
C ALA A 219 -0.64 7.71 2.23
N GLY A 220 -0.93 7.87 0.94
CA GLY A 220 -0.58 6.91 -0.10
C GLY A 220 -0.68 7.46 -1.52
N VAL A 221 0.06 6.81 -2.42
CA VAL A 221 0.25 7.22 -3.83
C VAL A 221 0.25 6.00 -4.74
N CYS A 222 -0.01 6.19 -6.04
CA CYS A 222 0.15 5.15 -7.05
C CYS A 222 1.13 5.57 -8.17
N ASP A 223 1.48 4.61 -9.00
CA ASP A 223 2.19 4.86 -10.26
C ASP A 223 1.24 5.46 -11.33
N PRO A 224 1.77 5.96 -12.47
CA PRO A 224 0.95 6.51 -13.55
C PRO A 224 -0.07 5.54 -14.16
N THR A 225 0.12 4.22 -13.97
CA THR A 225 -0.84 3.21 -14.44
C THR A 225 -1.91 2.86 -13.40
N GLY A 226 -1.72 3.27 -12.14
CA GLY A 226 -2.58 2.93 -11.01
C GLY A 226 -2.51 1.48 -10.54
N ARG A 227 -1.55 0.68 -11.05
CA ARG A 227 -1.40 -0.74 -10.72
C ARG A 227 -0.43 -0.98 -9.57
N VAL A 228 0.51 -0.06 -9.33
CA VAL A 228 1.38 -0.02 -8.16
C VAL A 228 0.79 0.97 -7.16
N PHE A 229 0.55 0.53 -5.93
CA PHE A 229 -0.01 1.37 -4.87
C PHE A 229 0.81 1.28 -3.60
N GLY A 230 1.06 2.41 -2.96
CA GLY A 230 1.76 2.51 -1.69
C GLY A 230 0.91 3.20 -0.65
N LEU A 231 0.83 2.65 0.56
CA LEU A 231 0.03 3.18 1.65
C LEU A 231 0.77 3.05 2.99
N MET A 232 0.85 4.13 3.77
CA MET A 232 1.44 4.07 5.11
C MET A 232 0.54 3.36 6.16
N PRO A 233 -0.76 3.66 6.25
CA PRO A 233 -1.71 2.89 7.06
C PRO A 233 -1.82 1.41 6.68
N HIS A 234 -2.37 0.61 7.60
CA HIS A 234 -2.45 -0.86 7.50
C HIS A 234 -3.90 -1.33 7.24
N PRO A 235 -4.38 -1.33 5.99
CA PRO A 235 -5.71 -1.83 5.65
C PRO A 235 -5.85 -3.34 5.93
N GLU A 236 -4.76 -4.11 5.87
CA GLU A 236 -4.75 -5.54 6.19
C GLU A 236 -5.03 -5.80 7.67
N ALA A 237 -4.79 -4.83 8.55
CA ALA A 237 -5.12 -4.91 9.98
C ALA A 237 -6.58 -4.48 10.28
N ASN A 238 -7.34 -4.05 9.27
CA ASN A 238 -8.77 -3.74 9.35
C ASN A 238 -9.59 -4.68 8.46
N HIS A 239 -9.31 -5.98 8.52
CA HIS A 239 -10.06 -6.97 7.74
C HIS A 239 -11.36 -7.45 8.41
N SER A 240 -11.57 -7.07 9.66
CA SER A 240 -12.75 -7.44 10.44
C SER A 240 -13.15 -6.27 11.32
N THR A 241 -14.45 -6.00 11.40
CA THR A 241 -15.00 -4.96 12.29
C THR A 241 -14.66 -5.19 13.76
N TRP A 242 -14.40 -6.44 14.16
CA TRP A 242 -13.94 -6.80 15.51
C TRP A 242 -12.56 -6.24 15.86
N LEU A 243 -11.77 -5.82 14.86
CA LEU A 243 -10.43 -5.28 15.06
C LEU A 243 -10.43 -3.76 15.28
N GLY A 244 -11.56 -3.07 15.07
CA GLY A 244 -11.66 -1.62 15.25
C GLY A 244 -11.39 -1.18 16.70
N ALA A 245 -10.69 -0.07 16.92
CA ALA A 245 -10.39 0.43 18.29
C ALA A 245 -11.61 0.60 19.19
N THR A 246 -12.78 0.85 18.60
CA THR A 246 -14.04 1.16 19.26
C THR A 246 -15.14 0.14 18.94
N TRP A 247 -14.76 -1.07 18.50
CA TRP A 247 -15.69 -2.08 17.97
C TRP A 247 -16.88 -2.38 18.90
N THR A 248 -16.66 -2.41 20.22
CA THR A 248 -17.72 -2.65 21.23
C THR A 248 -18.78 -1.55 21.33
N ARG A 249 -18.49 -0.35 20.82
CA ARG A 249 -19.35 0.85 20.93
C ARG A 249 -20.08 1.19 19.63
N GLU A 250 -19.59 0.68 18.52
CA GLU A 250 -20.05 1.08 17.18
C GLU A 250 -21.07 0.12 16.60
N LEU A 251 -20.91 -1.19 16.85
CA LEU A 251 -21.73 -2.23 16.26
C LEU A 251 -22.25 -3.16 17.35
N LYS A 252 -23.46 -3.68 17.16
CA LYS A 252 -23.98 -4.79 17.95
C LYS A 252 -23.25 -6.08 17.55
N PRO A 253 -23.22 -7.10 18.43
CA PRO A 253 -22.63 -8.41 18.13
C PRO A 253 -23.06 -9.04 16.79
N THR A 254 -24.30 -8.80 16.37
CA THR A 254 -24.89 -9.33 15.13
C THR A 254 -24.57 -8.52 13.88
N GLU A 255 -24.03 -7.31 14.02
CA GLU A 255 -23.73 -6.38 12.94
C GLU A 255 -22.24 -6.44 12.53
N HIS A 256 -21.41 -7.17 13.29
CA HIS A 256 -20.02 -7.36 12.95
C HIS A 256 -19.83 -8.28 11.74
N GLY A 257 -18.87 -7.92 10.90
CA GLY A 257 -18.42 -8.71 9.77
C GLY A 257 -17.09 -8.20 9.22
N GLU A 258 -17.01 -8.17 7.90
CA GLU A 258 -15.86 -7.69 7.13
C GLU A 258 -15.49 -6.24 7.48
N GLY A 259 -14.19 -6.00 7.67
CA GLY A 259 -13.68 -4.65 7.86
C GLY A 259 -13.49 -3.92 6.52
N GLU A 260 -13.44 -2.59 6.60
CA GLU A 260 -13.38 -1.68 5.43
C GLU A 260 -12.11 -1.90 4.60
N GLY A 261 -11.01 -2.30 5.24
CA GLY A 261 -9.73 -2.55 4.58
C GLY A 261 -9.76 -3.68 3.53
N LEU A 262 -10.69 -4.63 3.62
CA LEU A 262 -10.80 -5.73 2.65
C LEU A 262 -11.12 -5.26 1.23
N ALA A 263 -11.78 -4.11 1.09
CA ALA A 263 -12.17 -3.57 -0.21
C ALA A 263 -10.95 -3.35 -1.14
N LEU A 264 -9.81 -2.94 -0.58
CA LEU A 264 -8.59 -2.70 -1.35
C LEU A 264 -8.06 -3.97 -2.01
N PHE A 265 -8.01 -5.05 -1.23
CA PHE A 265 -7.52 -6.36 -1.68
C PHE A 265 -8.50 -7.00 -2.68
N ARG A 266 -9.81 -6.86 -2.41
CA ARG A 266 -10.87 -7.32 -3.32
C ARG A 266 -10.78 -6.63 -4.67
N ASN A 267 -10.59 -5.31 -4.70
CA ASN A 267 -10.44 -4.55 -5.93
C ASN A 267 -9.29 -5.06 -6.82
N ALA A 268 -8.14 -5.39 -6.22
CA ALA A 268 -7.01 -5.93 -6.95
C ALA A 268 -7.29 -7.33 -7.51
N VAL A 269 -7.88 -8.22 -6.71
CA VAL A 269 -8.24 -9.58 -7.13
C VAL A 269 -9.29 -9.55 -8.25
N ASP A 270 -10.30 -8.71 -8.12
CA ASP A 270 -11.35 -8.54 -9.13
C ASP A 270 -10.80 -7.93 -10.42
N TYR A 271 -9.84 -7.01 -10.32
CA TYR A 271 -9.17 -6.46 -11.50
C TYR A 271 -8.44 -7.56 -12.27
N VAL A 272 -7.62 -8.37 -11.60
CA VAL A 272 -6.89 -9.48 -12.24
C VAL A 272 -7.88 -10.45 -12.90
N LYS A 273 -8.94 -10.85 -12.20
CA LYS A 273 -9.99 -11.72 -12.74
C LYS A 273 -10.62 -11.15 -14.01
N LYS A 274 -10.90 -9.85 -14.05
CA LYS A 274 -11.50 -9.18 -15.22
C LYS A 274 -10.52 -9.08 -16.39
N THR A 275 -9.25 -8.78 -16.14
CA THR A 275 -8.26 -8.58 -17.21
C THR A 275 -7.79 -9.86 -17.86
N SER A 276 -7.83 -11.00 -17.18
CA SER A 276 -7.41 -12.29 -17.76
C SER A 276 -8.50 -13.02 -18.54
N ILE A 277 -9.75 -12.51 -18.51
CA ILE A 277 -10.85 -13.04 -19.32
C ILE A 277 -10.88 -12.38 -20.72
N ASN A 278 -10.22 -11.23 -20.86
CA ASN A 278 -10.10 -10.48 -22.11
C ASN A 278 -8.76 -10.77 -22.81
#